data_AF-A0A529MDL8-F1
#
_entry.id   AF-A0A529MDL8-F1
#
_cell.length_a   1.000
_cell.length_b   1.000
_cell.length_c   1.000
_cell.angle_alpha   90.00
_cell.angle_beta   90.00
_cell.angle_gamma   90.00
#
_symmetry.space_group_name_H-M   'P 1'
#
loop_
_entity.id
_entity.type
_entity.pdbx_description
1 polymer ?
#
loop_
_entity_poly.entity_id
_entity_poly.type
_entity_poly.pdbx_seq_one_letter_code
_entity_poly.pdbx_strand_id
1 'polypeptide(L)'
;EVTAAMAGEPDGLYLVSTPVDGATVARTWISQGGVQKFLLNDGMNSPDFIESVGADYLKDAYGTSSGTSPTASTDYFNKNYKEFSGIEPSNPAADRSYDA
;
A
#
# COMPACT_ATOMS: atom_id res chain seq x y z
N GLU A 1 -9.74 -17.73 -2.69
CA GLU A 1 -9.59 -16.90 -1.48
C GLU A 1 -10.67 -15.82 -1.39
N VAL A 2 -10.78 -14.91 -2.36
CA VAL A 2 -11.82 -13.85 -2.39
C VAL A 2 -13.24 -14.36 -2.11
N THR A 3 -13.70 -15.40 -2.81
CA THR A 3 -15.05 -15.95 -2.63
C THR A 3 -15.30 -16.47 -1.22
N ALA A 4 -14.28 -17.03 -0.56
CA ALA A 4 -14.39 -17.49 0.83
C ALA A 4 -14.45 -16.31 1.81
N ALA A 5 -13.68 -15.25 1.54
CA ALA A 5 -13.70 -14.03 2.36
C ALA A 5 -15.06 -13.29 2.27
N MET A 6 -15.66 -13.25 1.09
CA MET A 6 -16.97 -12.61 0.87
C MET A 6 -18.12 -13.29 1.62
N ALA A 7 -18.00 -14.58 1.95
CA ALA A 7 -19.03 -15.33 2.67
C ALA A 7 -19.29 -14.79 4.08
N GLY A 8 -18.35 -14.02 4.64
CA GLY A 8 -18.47 -13.41 5.97
C GLY A 8 -19.05 -11.99 5.97
N GLU A 9 -19.52 -11.48 4.82
CA GLU A 9 -20.06 -10.11 4.67
C GLU A 9 -19.18 -9.02 5.33
N PRO A 10 -17.87 -8.96 5.02
CA PRO A 10 -16.96 -8.11 5.79
C PRO A 10 -17.08 -6.63 5.41
N ASP A 11 -16.76 -5.76 6.36
CA ASP A 11 -16.73 -4.30 6.16
C ASP A 11 -15.50 -3.80 5.36
N GLY A 12 -14.60 -4.69 4.97
CA GLY A 12 -13.40 -4.37 4.21
C GLY A 12 -12.45 -5.55 4.04
N LEU A 13 -11.37 -5.33 3.29
CA LEU A 13 -10.35 -6.33 2.99
C LEU A 13 -9.00 -5.94 3.61
N TYR A 14 -8.46 -6.77 4.51
CA TYR A 14 -7.04 -6.72 4.86
C TYR A 14 -6.25 -7.58 3.87
N LEU A 15 -5.45 -6.95 3.02
CA LEU A 15 -4.69 -7.60 1.97
C LEU A 15 -3.19 -7.51 2.27
N VAL A 16 -2.58 -8.67 2.53
CA VAL A 16 -1.14 -8.82 2.67
C VAL A 16 -0.61 -9.48 1.41
N SER A 17 0.12 -8.74 0.58
CA SER A 17 0.57 -9.23 -0.72
C SER A 17 1.79 -8.46 -1.26
N THR A 18 2.19 -8.81 -2.48
CA THR A 18 3.01 -7.99 -3.37
C THR A 18 2.13 -7.14 -4.29
N PRO A 19 2.63 -6.03 -4.87
CA PRO A 19 1.82 -5.17 -5.76
C PRO A 19 1.12 -5.91 -6.90
N VAL A 20 1.81 -6.82 -7.58
CA VAL A 20 1.28 -7.54 -8.76
C VAL A 20 0.18 -8.52 -8.37
N ASP A 21 0.45 -9.39 -7.39
CA ASP A 21 -0.52 -10.38 -6.93
C ASP A 21 -1.68 -9.70 -6.21
N GLY A 22 -1.37 -8.69 -5.41
CA GLY A 22 -2.35 -7.89 -4.66
C GLY A 22 -3.30 -7.15 -5.58
N ALA A 23 -2.84 -6.60 -6.71
CA ALA A 23 -3.72 -5.98 -7.70
C ALA A 23 -4.70 -7.00 -8.31
N THR A 24 -4.26 -8.24 -8.54
CA THR A 24 -5.11 -9.32 -9.02
C THR A 24 -6.20 -9.67 -8.00
N VAL A 25 -5.84 -9.78 -6.72
CA VAL A 25 -6.80 -10.04 -5.64
C VAL A 25 -7.77 -8.87 -5.46
N ALA A 26 -7.28 -7.62 -5.42
CA ALA A 26 -8.09 -6.43 -5.24
C ALA A 26 -9.10 -6.23 -6.39
N ARG A 27 -8.69 -6.40 -7.65
CA ARG A 27 -9.62 -6.35 -8.78
C ARG A 27 -10.69 -7.44 -8.72
N THR A 28 -10.32 -8.64 -8.28
CA THR A 28 -11.27 -9.74 -8.10
C THR A 28 -12.26 -9.47 -6.96
N TRP A 29 -11.77 -8.89 -5.86
CA TRP A 29 -12.60 -8.43 -4.75
C TRP A 29 -13.63 -7.39 -5.20
N ILE A 30 -13.18 -6.36 -5.90
CA ILE A 30 -14.03 -5.29 -6.44
C ILE A 30 -15.06 -5.86 -7.43
N SER A 31 -14.65 -6.73 -8.35
CA SER A 31 -15.54 -7.29 -9.37
C SER A 31 -16.63 -8.21 -8.80
N GLN A 32 -16.37 -8.83 -7.65
CA GLN A 32 -17.35 -9.63 -6.91
C GLN A 32 -18.23 -8.79 -5.97
N GLY A 33 -18.12 -7.46 -6.00
CA GLY A 33 -18.94 -6.56 -5.19
C GLY A 33 -18.45 -6.37 -3.76
N GLY A 34 -17.18 -6.70 -3.48
CA GLY A 34 -16.57 -6.47 -2.18
C GLY A 34 -16.49 -4.98 -1.82
N VAL A 35 -16.58 -4.69 -0.52
CA VAL A 35 -16.51 -3.31 0.01
C VAL A 35 -15.16 -2.68 -0.36
N GLN A 36 -15.16 -1.47 -0.91
CA GLN A 36 -13.96 -0.76 -1.36
C GLN A 36 -13.21 -0.07 -0.20
N LYS A 37 -13.03 -0.81 0.89
CA LYS A 37 -12.31 -0.38 2.09
C LYS A 37 -11.18 -1.38 2.34
N PHE A 38 -9.95 -0.89 2.32
CA PHE A 38 -8.78 -1.75 2.32
C PHE A 38 -7.84 -1.42 3.48
N LEU A 39 -7.24 -2.44 4.06
CA LEU A 39 -6.02 -2.32 4.86
C LEU A 39 -4.91 -3.06 4.11
N LEU A 40 -3.74 -2.45 3.97
CA LEU A 40 -2.64 -2.94 3.13
C LEU A 40 -1.34 -3.01 3.94
N ASN A 41 -0.45 -3.96 3.62
CA ASN A 41 0.92 -3.98 4.15
C ASN A 41 1.81 -2.93 3.45
N ASP A 42 2.94 -2.57 4.08
CA ASP A 42 3.89 -1.55 3.55
C ASP A 42 4.37 -1.84 2.12
N GLY A 43 4.53 -3.13 1.80
CA GLY A 43 4.93 -3.58 0.46
C GLY A 43 3.94 -3.24 -0.66
N MET A 44 2.71 -2.83 -0.31
CA MET A 44 1.67 -2.41 -1.25
C MET A 44 1.69 -0.91 -1.53
N ASN A 45 2.54 -0.13 -0.86
CA ASN A 45 2.70 1.31 -1.07
C ASN A 45 3.44 1.59 -2.39
N SER A 46 2.80 1.25 -3.51
CA SER A 46 3.39 1.23 -4.84
C SER A 46 2.48 1.98 -5.83
N PRO A 47 3.03 2.91 -6.63
CA PRO A 47 2.29 3.53 -7.72
C PRO A 47 1.71 2.50 -8.70
N ASP A 48 2.46 1.44 -9.00
CA ASP A 48 2.03 0.37 -9.91
C ASP A 48 0.78 -0.35 -9.38
N PHE A 49 0.68 -0.57 -8.07
CA PHE A 49 -0.52 -1.13 -7.46
C PHE A 49 -1.73 -0.20 -7.65
N ILE A 50 -1.54 1.10 -7.40
CA ILE A 50 -2.60 2.11 -7.54
C ILE A 50 -3.06 2.20 -8.99
N GLU A 51 -2.14 2.21 -9.96
CA GLU A 51 -2.46 2.23 -11.39
C GLU A 51 -3.18 0.95 -11.83
N SER A 52 -2.73 -0.22 -11.35
CA SER A 52 -3.27 -1.52 -11.71
C SER A 52 -4.68 -1.76 -11.17
N VAL A 53 -5.04 -1.19 -10.02
CA VAL A 53 -6.37 -1.30 -9.41
C VAL A 53 -7.29 -0.15 -9.84
N GLY A 54 -6.75 1.06 -9.94
CA GLY A 54 -7.48 2.30 -10.20
C GLY A 54 -7.72 3.09 -8.91
N ALA A 55 -7.23 4.34 -8.88
CA ALA A 55 -7.29 5.21 -7.71
C ALA A 55 -8.71 5.46 -7.18
N ASP A 56 -9.72 5.46 -8.06
CA ASP A 56 -11.12 5.63 -7.67
C ASP A 56 -11.63 4.53 -6.73
N TYR A 57 -11.10 3.32 -6.85
CA TYR A 57 -11.46 2.16 -6.01
C TYR A 57 -10.67 2.11 -4.70
N LEU A 58 -9.67 2.99 -4.53
CA LEU A 58 -8.74 2.97 -3.40
C LEU A 58 -8.92 4.18 -2.47
N LYS A 59 -10.04 4.91 -2.58
CA LYS A 59 -10.30 6.11 -1.76
C LYS A 59 -10.33 5.83 -0.25
N ASP A 60 -10.79 4.64 0.14
CA ASP A 60 -10.82 4.18 1.54
C ASP A 60 -9.76 3.08 1.80
N ALA A 61 -8.59 3.19 1.17
CA ALA A 61 -7.44 2.33 1.42
C ALA A 61 -6.50 2.93 2.49
N TYR A 62 -6.16 2.11 3.48
CA TYR A 62 -5.20 2.43 4.54
C TYR A 62 -4.01 1.48 4.44
N GLY A 63 -2.81 1.98 4.73
CA GLY A 63 -1.58 1.19 4.71
C GLY A 63 -0.92 1.18 6.08
N THR A 64 -0.34 0.04 6.46
CA THR A 64 0.61 -0.02 7.57
C THR A 64 2.00 0.29 7.03
N SER A 65 2.75 1.15 7.72
CA SER A 65 4.16 1.39 7.44
C SER A 65 4.95 1.45 8.75
N SER A 66 6.24 1.16 8.71
CA SER A 66 7.15 1.30 9.85
C SER A 66 7.53 2.77 10.08
N GLY A 67 6.54 3.64 10.24
CA GLY A 67 6.77 5.06 10.44
C GLY A 67 7.15 5.40 11.88
N THR A 68 8.04 6.37 12.04
CA THR A 68 8.27 7.11 13.29
C THR A 68 7.49 8.44 13.24
N SER A 69 7.14 9.00 14.40
CA SER A 69 6.64 10.39 14.43
C SER A 69 7.64 11.33 13.74
N PRO A 70 7.19 12.42 13.07
CA PRO A 70 8.10 13.34 12.40
C PRO A 70 9.19 13.86 13.34
N THR A 71 10.43 13.72 12.90
CA THR A 71 11.64 14.24 13.55
C THR A 71 12.46 15.04 12.53
N ALA A 72 13.43 15.82 13.01
CA ALA A 72 14.36 16.51 12.11
C ALA A 72 15.11 15.55 11.16
N SER A 73 15.40 14.31 11.61
CA SER A 73 16.06 13.30 10.79
C SER A 73 15.15 12.78 9.68
N THR A 74 13.86 12.52 9.97
CA THR A 74 12.92 12.09 8.92
C THR A 74 12.66 13.21 7.91
N ASP A 75 12.65 14.48 8.34
CA ASP A 75 12.53 15.62 7.43
C ASP A 75 13.75 15.73 6.50
N TYR A 76 14.95 15.50 7.05
CA TYR A 76 16.17 15.46 6.25
C TYR A 76 16.14 14.31 5.23
N PHE A 77 15.76 13.10 5.64
CA PHE A 77 15.61 11.96 4.74
C PHE A 77 14.64 12.27 3.59
N ASN A 78 13.42 12.71 3.91
CA ASN A 78 12.38 13.01 2.91
C ASN A 78 12.83 14.08 1.90
N LYS A 79 13.64 15.07 2.32
CA LYS A 79 14.12 16.13 1.45
C LYS A 79 15.24 15.68 0.50
N ASN A 80 16.14 14.80 0.96
CA ASN A 80 17.40 14.54 0.26
C ASN A 80 17.46 13.16 -0.41
N TYR A 81 16.66 12.18 0.04
CA TYR A 81 16.80 10.79 -0.38
C TYR A 81 16.62 10.59 -1.90
N LYS A 82 15.64 11.27 -2.50
CA LYS A 82 15.38 11.17 -3.94
C LYS A 82 16.54 11.70 -4.78
N GLU A 83 17.16 12.82 -4.38
CA GLU A 83 18.33 13.36 -5.07
C GLU A 83 19.52 12.42 -4.95
N PHE A 84 19.70 11.81 -3.78
CA PHE A 84 20.78 10.85 -3.52
C PHE A 84 20.60 9.52 -4.28
N SER A 85 19.39 8.97 -4.31
CA SER A 85 19.14 7.57 -4.74
C SER A 85 18.37 7.43 -6.06
N GLY A 86 17.65 8.47 -6.49
CA GLY A 86 16.66 8.40 -7.56
C GLY A 86 15.35 7.70 -7.17
N ILE A 87 15.20 7.27 -5.91
CA ILE A 87 14.02 6.55 -5.40
C ILE A 87 13.16 7.53 -4.58
N GLU A 88 11.83 7.44 -4.73
CA GLU A 88 10.93 8.21 -3.87
C GLU A 88 11.07 7.77 -2.41
N PRO A 89 11.17 8.71 -1.44
CA PRO A 89 11.27 8.35 -0.02
C PRO A 89 10.00 7.67 0.50
N SER A 90 8.87 7.81 -0.21
CA SER A 90 7.62 7.12 0.08
C SER A 90 7.56 5.70 -0.47
N ASN A 91 8.53 5.23 -1.24
CA ASN A 91 8.51 3.86 -1.74
C ASN A 91 8.67 2.84 -0.59
N PRO A 92 8.18 1.60 -0.76
CA PRO A 92 8.28 0.59 0.27
C PRO A 92 9.73 0.38 0.71
N ALA A 93 9.95 0.35 2.03
CA ALA A 93 11.25 0.14 2.66
C ALA A 93 12.36 1.18 2.36
N ALA A 94 12.04 2.35 1.77
CA ALA A 94 13.03 3.37 1.45
C ALA A 94 13.74 3.93 2.71
N ASP A 95 12.97 4.24 3.75
CA ASP A 95 13.43 4.68 5.06
C ASP A 95 14.36 3.64 5.72
N ARG A 96 13.92 2.38 5.74
CA ARG A 96 14.65 1.25 6.32
C ARG A 96 15.97 0.99 5.62
N SER A 97 16.01 1.17 4.31
CA SER A 97 17.22 0.98 3.50
C SER A 97 18.24 2.11 3.72
N TYR A 98 17.81 3.28 4.19
CA TYR A 98 18.68 4.41 4.48
C TYR A 98 19.24 4.35 5.91
N ASP A 99 18.44 3.91 6.89
CA ASP A 99 18.84 3.81 8.29
C ASP A 99 19.77 2.61 8.59
N ALA A 100 19.75 1.57 7.75
CA ALA A 100 20.52 0.32 7.91
C ALA A 100 22.02 0.50 7.63
#